data_AF-A0A9X1IBK3-F1
#
_entry.id   AF-A0A9X1IBK3-F1
#
_cell.length_a   1.000
_cell.length_b   1.000
_cell.length_c   1.000
_cell.angle_alpha   90.00
_cell.angle_beta   90.00
_cell.angle_gamma   90.00
#
_symmetry.space_group_name_H-M   'P 1'
#
loop_
_entity.id
_entity.type
_entity.pdbx_description
1 polymer ?
#
loop_
_entity_poly.entity_id
_entity_poly.type
_entity_poly.pdbx_seq_one_letter_code
_entity_poly.pdbx_strand_id
1 'polypeptide(L)'
;MAEERARGAWAAGLLGFALGGFFDGILLHQILQWHHLLSGWIPGGTVELDRMHVSWDGLFHTAHYILLALGLALLWGRPGRVPAGWLAIGFGLWHVVDAVVVHWVLGLHRIRQDSPQPLLWDLVFFGLGIAAIALGWAWRRRAPALPRGVATVLLLLGAAGAALPARGPALVAFTLPAGQAPLLAVLADAPLAGLGDGIVILAATDTARLRRAAYALGAAPVPVPPIPGLCLTRL
;
A
#
# COMPACT_ATOMS: atom_id res chain seq x y z
N MET A 1 -23.87 -0.19 -30.46
CA MET A 1 -24.51 -1.06 -29.44
C MET A 1 -23.59 -2.19 -28.94
N ALA A 2 -23.13 -3.14 -29.78
CA ALA A 2 -22.28 -4.25 -29.30
C ALA A 2 -20.89 -3.79 -28.85
N GLU A 3 -20.23 -2.94 -29.64
CA GLU A 3 -18.92 -2.36 -29.30
C GLU A 3 -18.95 -1.52 -28.02
N GLU A 4 -20.04 -0.77 -27.80
CA GLU A 4 -20.25 -0.01 -26.56
C GLU A 4 -20.41 -0.89 -25.32
N ARG A 5 -21.13 -2.01 -25.45
CA ARG A 5 -21.26 -2.99 -24.37
C ARG A 5 -19.91 -3.63 -24.05
N ALA A 6 -19.12 -3.95 -25.07
CA ALA A 6 -17.77 -4.50 -24.90
C ALA A 6 -16.84 -3.49 -24.22
N ARG A 7 -16.83 -2.23 -24.66
CA ARG A 7 -16.03 -1.17 -24.02
C ARG A 7 -16.44 -0.95 -22.56
N GLY A 8 -17.73 -0.94 -22.24
CA GLY A 8 -18.21 -0.82 -20.86
C GLY A 8 -17.84 -2.00 -19.96
N ALA A 9 -17.81 -3.22 -20.52
CA ALA A 9 -17.32 -4.41 -19.84
C ALA A 9 -15.82 -4.34 -19.54
N TRP A 10 -15.01 -3.95 -20.53
CA TRP A 10 -13.57 -3.74 -20.36
C TRP A 10 -13.26 -2.67 -19.33
N ALA A 11 -13.95 -1.53 -19.40
CA ALA A 11 -13.79 -0.47 -18.42
C ALA A 11 -14.08 -0.96 -16.99
N ALA A 12 -15.22 -1.61 -16.77
CA ALA A 12 -15.56 -2.15 -15.46
C ALA A 12 -14.58 -3.23 -15.01
N GLY A 13 -14.14 -4.12 -15.90
CA GLY A 13 -13.12 -5.13 -15.60
C GLY A 13 -11.79 -4.54 -15.16
N LEU A 14 -11.29 -3.51 -15.86
CA LEU A 14 -10.06 -2.80 -15.49
C LEU A 14 -10.19 -2.11 -14.13
N LEU A 15 -11.32 -1.44 -13.87
CA LEU A 15 -11.60 -0.82 -12.57
C LEU A 15 -11.65 -1.87 -11.46
N GLY A 16 -12.31 -3.00 -11.72
CA GLY A 16 -12.36 -4.12 -10.78
C GLY A 16 -10.98 -4.67 -10.45
N PHE A 17 -10.17 -4.94 -11.47
CA PHE A 17 -8.81 -5.46 -11.32
C PHE A 17 -7.93 -4.48 -10.53
N ALA A 18 -8.00 -3.19 -10.86
CA ALA A 18 -7.34 -2.13 -10.11
C ALA A 18 -7.74 -2.15 -8.63
N LEU A 19 -9.05 -2.21 -8.33
CA LEU A 19 -9.57 -2.27 -6.95
C LEU A 19 -9.15 -3.54 -6.21
N GLY A 20 -9.00 -4.67 -6.91
CA GLY A 20 -8.45 -5.90 -6.33
C GLY A 20 -7.01 -5.70 -5.86
N GLY A 21 -6.16 -5.11 -6.70
CA GLY A 21 -4.78 -4.80 -6.32
C GLY A 21 -4.69 -3.74 -5.23
N PHE A 22 -5.56 -2.72 -5.23
CA PHE A 22 -5.63 -1.78 -4.11
C PHE A 22 -6.06 -2.45 -2.81
N PHE A 23 -7.00 -3.41 -2.86
CA PHE A 23 -7.38 -4.17 -1.68
C PHE A 23 -6.17 -4.91 -1.10
N ASP A 24 -5.43 -5.63 -1.92
CA ASP A 24 -4.20 -6.32 -1.52
C ASP A 24 -3.11 -5.35 -1.02
N GLY A 25 -2.72 -4.39 -1.84
CA GLY A 25 -1.66 -3.43 -1.52
C GLY A 25 -1.96 -2.52 -0.33
N ILE A 26 -3.21 -2.09 -0.13
CA ILE A 26 -3.54 -1.21 1.01
C ILE A 26 -3.85 -2.05 2.24
N LEU A 27 -4.77 -3.02 2.14
CA LEU A 27 -5.17 -3.78 3.32
C LEU A 27 -4.05 -4.71 3.77
N LEU A 28 -3.46 -5.49 2.86
CA LEU A 28 -2.53 -6.55 3.22
C LEU A 28 -1.10 -6.04 3.35
N HIS A 29 -0.60 -5.21 2.42
CA HIS A 29 0.78 -4.70 2.51
C HIS A 29 0.94 -3.55 3.50
N GLN A 30 -0.02 -2.60 3.56
CA GLN A 30 0.15 -1.37 4.34
C GLN A 30 -0.51 -1.42 5.71
N ILE A 31 -1.79 -1.82 5.79
CA ILE A 31 -2.54 -1.80 7.06
C ILE A 31 -2.18 -3.00 7.92
N LEU A 32 -2.28 -4.21 7.37
CA LEU A 32 -2.03 -5.45 8.09
C LEU A 32 -0.56 -5.84 8.06
N GLN A 33 0.19 -5.37 7.05
CA GLN A 33 1.62 -5.66 6.87
C GLN A 33 1.93 -7.16 6.89
N TRP A 34 1.03 -7.97 6.32
CA TRP A 34 1.19 -9.43 6.30
C TRP A 34 2.28 -9.89 5.32
N HIS A 35 2.48 -9.12 4.25
CA HIS A 35 3.49 -9.34 3.23
C HIS A 35 3.80 -8.07 2.46
N HIS A 36 4.95 -8.05 1.79
CA HIS A 36 5.30 -7.04 0.79
C HIS A 36 5.51 -7.72 -0.55
N LEU A 37 5.48 -6.96 -1.66
CA LEU A 37 5.56 -7.53 -3.01
C LEU A 37 6.71 -8.53 -3.19
N LEU A 38 7.88 -8.24 -2.60
CA LEU A 38 9.11 -9.03 -2.76
C LEU A 38 9.52 -9.82 -1.51
N SER A 39 8.69 -9.88 -0.46
CA SER A 39 9.13 -10.41 0.85
C SER A 39 9.41 -11.92 0.85
N GLY A 40 8.92 -12.66 -0.15
CA GLY A 40 9.25 -14.07 -0.36
C GLY A 40 10.64 -14.30 -0.95
N TRP A 41 11.16 -13.34 -1.72
CA TRP A 41 12.52 -13.43 -2.30
C TRP A 41 13.57 -12.73 -1.45
N ILE A 42 13.19 -11.62 -0.83
CA ILE A 42 14.09 -10.78 -0.05
C ILE A 42 13.45 -10.61 1.33
N PRO A 43 13.94 -11.32 2.36
CA PRO A 43 13.45 -11.12 3.72
C PRO A 43 13.75 -9.70 4.20
N GLY A 44 12.77 -9.04 4.81
CA GLY A 44 12.93 -7.74 5.44
C GLY A 44 13.69 -7.81 6.78
N GLY A 45 13.56 -6.75 7.60
CA GLY A 45 14.11 -6.72 8.96
C GLY A 45 15.30 -5.77 9.16
N THR A 46 15.63 -4.97 8.14
CA THR A 46 16.49 -3.79 8.26
C THR A 46 15.76 -2.60 7.66
N VAL A 47 16.09 -1.39 8.13
CA VAL A 47 15.46 -0.16 7.64
C VAL A 47 15.61 -0.01 6.13
N GLU A 48 16.77 -0.39 5.57
CA GLU A 48 17.06 -0.32 4.14
C GLU A 48 16.18 -1.29 3.33
N LEU A 49 16.05 -2.55 3.78
CA LEU A 49 15.23 -3.55 3.10
C LEU A 49 13.74 -3.22 3.20
N ASP A 50 13.28 -2.75 4.36
CA ASP A 50 11.89 -2.38 4.57
C ASP A 50 11.51 -1.16 3.71
N ARG A 51 12.43 -0.18 3.54
CA ARG A 51 12.25 0.93 2.60
C ARG A 51 12.17 0.46 1.14
N MET A 52 12.96 -0.55 0.77
CA MET A 52 12.89 -1.14 -0.55
C MET A 52 11.53 -1.81 -0.78
N HIS A 53 11.01 -2.56 0.21
CA HIS A 53 9.68 -3.16 0.15
C HIS A 53 8.58 -2.11 -0.03
N VAL A 54 8.59 -1.05 0.78
CA VAL A 54 7.63 0.07 0.64
C VAL A 54 7.70 0.71 -0.75
N SER A 55 8.91 0.83 -1.31
CA SER A 55 9.10 1.40 -2.66
C SER A 55 8.50 0.50 -3.75
N TRP A 56 8.72 -0.82 -3.66
CA TRP A 56 8.13 -1.78 -4.60
C TRP A 56 6.61 -1.90 -4.46
N ASP A 57 6.09 -1.82 -3.25
CA ASP A 57 4.66 -1.72 -3.02
C ASP A 57 4.10 -0.43 -3.66
N GLY A 58 4.82 0.69 -3.59
CA GLY A 58 4.45 1.93 -4.27
C GLY A 58 4.41 1.80 -5.80
N LEU A 59 5.37 1.09 -6.40
CA LEU A 59 5.38 0.78 -7.84
C LEU A 59 4.20 -0.13 -8.22
N PHE A 60 3.90 -1.13 -7.39
CA PHE A 60 2.72 -1.97 -7.54
C PHE A 60 1.43 -1.15 -7.53
N HIS A 61 1.28 -0.21 -6.59
CA HIS A 61 0.12 0.70 -6.56
C HIS A 61 0.08 1.60 -7.80
N THR A 62 1.22 2.07 -8.27
CA THR A 62 1.31 2.90 -9.49
C THR A 62 0.80 2.14 -10.71
N ALA A 63 1.14 0.85 -10.86
CA ALA A 63 0.59 0.01 -11.92
C ALA A 63 -0.94 -0.09 -11.82
N HIS A 64 -1.49 -0.25 -10.62
CA HIS A 64 -2.94 -0.28 -10.40
C HIS A 64 -3.61 1.08 -10.64
N TYR A 65 -2.96 2.21 -10.34
CA TYR A 65 -3.44 3.54 -10.72
C TYR A 65 -3.52 3.72 -12.24
N ILE A 66 -2.56 3.17 -13.00
CA ILE A 66 -2.62 3.21 -14.47
C ILE A 66 -3.84 2.43 -14.96
N LEU A 67 -4.06 1.20 -14.46
CA LEU A 67 -5.24 0.40 -14.81
C LEU A 67 -6.55 1.10 -14.44
N LEU A 68 -6.59 1.74 -13.26
CA LEU A 68 -7.71 2.55 -12.80
C LEU A 68 -8.00 3.71 -13.76
N ALA A 69 -6.96 4.47 -14.12
CA ALA A 69 -7.06 5.61 -15.02
C ALA A 69 -7.53 5.19 -16.43
N LEU A 70 -7.02 4.07 -16.95
CA LEU A 70 -7.47 3.49 -18.22
C LEU A 70 -8.95 3.09 -18.15
N GLY A 71 -9.37 2.40 -17.08
CA GLY A 71 -10.77 2.04 -16.87
C GLY A 71 -11.69 3.26 -16.80
N LEU A 72 -11.25 4.33 -16.12
CA LEU A 72 -11.97 5.60 -16.03
C LEU A 72 -12.04 6.33 -17.38
N ALA A 73 -10.92 6.38 -18.12
CA ALA A 73 -10.85 7.00 -19.43
C ALA A 73 -11.83 6.35 -20.42
N LEU A 74 -11.99 5.02 -20.36
CA LEU A 74 -12.97 4.30 -21.18
C LEU A 74 -14.44 4.64 -20.84
N LEU A 75 -14.71 5.13 -19.63
CA LEU A 75 -16.03 5.60 -19.21
C LEU A 75 -16.24 7.11 -19.44
N TRP A 76 -15.19 7.86 -19.78
CA TRP A 76 -15.24 9.30 -19.88
C TRP A 76 -16.24 9.78 -20.94
N GLY A 77 -16.99 10.84 -20.62
CA GLY A 77 -17.95 11.48 -21.54
C GLY A 77 -19.20 10.64 -21.87
N ARG A 78 -19.36 9.44 -21.31
CA ARG A 78 -20.55 8.61 -21.56
C ARG A 78 -21.55 8.77 -20.42
N PRO A 79 -22.84 9.05 -20.64
CA PRO A 79 -23.93 8.82 -19.69
C PRO A 79 -24.27 7.32 -19.60
N GLY A 80 -24.39 6.75 -18.39
CA GLY A 80 -24.31 5.30 -18.19
C GLY A 80 -23.78 4.88 -16.82
N ARG A 81 -24.27 3.73 -16.36
CA ARG A 81 -23.95 3.12 -15.07
C ARG A 81 -22.81 2.09 -15.28
N VAL A 82 -21.95 1.85 -14.28
CA VAL A 82 -20.83 0.88 -14.41
C VAL A 82 -21.37 -0.56 -14.31
N PRO A 83 -21.08 -1.47 -15.27
CA PRO A 83 -21.50 -2.87 -15.21
C PRO A 83 -20.89 -3.61 -14.00
N ALA A 84 -21.63 -3.66 -12.89
CA ALA A 84 -21.14 -4.20 -11.61
C ALA A 84 -20.64 -5.66 -11.71
N GLY A 85 -21.25 -6.48 -12.58
CA GLY A 85 -20.81 -7.86 -12.80
C GLY A 85 -19.38 -7.94 -13.38
N TRP A 86 -19.03 -7.06 -14.32
CA TRP A 86 -17.68 -7.02 -14.89
C TRP A 86 -16.65 -6.42 -13.91
N LEU A 87 -17.08 -5.49 -13.06
CA LEU A 87 -16.25 -4.99 -11.96
C LEU A 87 -15.90 -6.10 -10.97
N ALA A 88 -16.89 -6.90 -10.54
CA ALA A 88 -16.64 -8.05 -9.66
C ALA A 88 -15.74 -9.11 -10.32
N ILE A 89 -15.90 -9.38 -11.62
CA ILE A 89 -15.01 -10.27 -12.37
C ILE A 89 -13.58 -9.73 -12.38
N GLY A 90 -13.38 -8.44 -12.65
CA GLY A 90 -12.06 -7.81 -12.60
C GLY A 90 -11.40 -7.93 -11.24
N PHE A 91 -12.15 -7.64 -10.17
CA PHE A 91 -11.67 -7.72 -8.79
C PHE A 91 -11.20 -9.14 -8.43
N GLY A 92 -12.01 -10.14 -8.76
CA GLY A 92 -11.63 -11.53 -8.51
C GLY A 92 -10.49 -12.03 -9.42
N LEU A 93 -10.37 -11.51 -10.65
CA LEU A 93 -9.28 -11.86 -11.55
C LEU A 93 -7.92 -11.43 -10.99
N TRP A 94 -7.82 -10.26 -10.35
CA TRP A 94 -6.60 -9.87 -9.63
C TRP A 94 -6.20 -10.93 -8.60
N HIS A 95 -7.13 -11.33 -7.73
CA HIS A 95 -6.87 -12.29 -6.66
C HIS A 95 -6.39 -13.65 -7.19
N VAL A 96 -6.97 -14.10 -8.30
CA VAL A 96 -6.55 -15.34 -8.97
C VAL A 96 -5.16 -15.20 -9.60
N VAL A 97 -4.90 -14.09 -10.29
CA VAL A 97 -3.60 -13.83 -10.92
C VAL A 97 -2.51 -13.74 -9.85
N ASP A 98 -2.76 -13.02 -8.76
CA ASP A 98 -1.82 -12.87 -7.66
C ASP A 98 -1.54 -14.21 -6.96
N ALA A 99 -2.57 -14.94 -6.53
CA ALA A 99 -2.38 -16.25 -5.91
C ALA A 99 -1.61 -17.24 -6.81
N VAL A 100 -2.01 -17.36 -8.07
CA VAL A 100 -1.40 -18.36 -8.97
C VAL A 100 -0.01 -17.90 -9.43
N VAL A 101 0.08 -16.71 -10.03
CA VAL A 101 1.31 -16.26 -10.67
C VAL A 101 2.29 -15.76 -9.63
N VAL A 102 1.87 -14.88 -8.73
CA VAL A 102 2.77 -14.19 -7.80
C VAL A 102 3.14 -15.11 -6.63
N HIS A 103 2.18 -15.80 -6.00
CA HIS A 103 2.48 -16.62 -4.82
C HIS A 103 2.94 -18.03 -5.13
N TRP A 104 2.35 -18.71 -6.12
CA TRP A 104 2.62 -20.14 -6.37
C TRP A 104 3.69 -20.36 -7.43
N VAL A 105 3.62 -19.63 -8.55
CA VAL A 105 4.57 -19.79 -9.66
C VAL A 105 5.86 -19.04 -9.38
N LEU A 106 5.78 -17.75 -9.07
CA LEU A 106 6.96 -16.90 -8.86
C LEU A 106 7.46 -16.96 -7.42
N GLY A 107 6.59 -17.24 -6.45
CA GLY A 107 6.95 -17.26 -5.03
C GLY A 107 7.41 -15.90 -4.50
N LEU A 108 6.93 -14.81 -5.09
CA LEU A 108 7.33 -13.44 -4.74
C LEU A 108 6.95 -13.09 -3.31
N HIS A 109 5.81 -13.59 -2.84
CA HIS A 109 5.37 -13.58 -1.45
C HIS A 109 4.26 -14.62 -1.22
N ARG A 110 3.78 -14.74 0.02
CA ARG A 110 2.57 -15.49 0.39
C ARG A 110 1.62 -14.50 1.07
N ILE A 111 0.31 -14.77 1.06
CA ILE A 111 -0.68 -13.87 1.68
C ILE A 111 -0.41 -13.60 3.15
N ARG A 112 0.14 -14.58 3.86
CA ARG A 112 0.48 -14.43 5.27
C ARG A 112 1.69 -15.27 5.63
N GLN A 113 2.87 -14.68 5.47
CA GLN A 113 4.15 -15.38 5.60
C GLN A 113 4.50 -15.76 7.03
N ASP A 114 4.02 -14.99 8.02
CA ASP A 114 4.21 -15.25 9.45
C ASP A 114 3.30 -16.37 9.99
N SER A 115 2.39 -16.90 9.18
CA SER A 115 1.46 -17.95 9.60
C SER A 115 2.13 -19.33 9.65
N PRO A 116 1.77 -20.20 10.61
CA PRO A 116 2.15 -21.61 10.57
C PRO A 116 1.62 -22.38 9.35
N GLN A 117 0.62 -21.83 8.64
CA GLN A 117 0.02 -22.44 7.44
C GLN A 117 -0.15 -21.42 6.31
N PRO A 118 0.93 -20.96 5.64
CA PRO A 118 0.84 -19.93 4.61
C PRO A 118 -0.05 -20.34 3.43
N LEU A 119 -0.06 -21.63 3.06
CA LEU A 119 -0.90 -22.13 1.97
C LEU A 119 -2.40 -21.98 2.25
N LEU A 120 -2.84 -22.08 3.49
CA LEU A 120 -4.25 -21.89 3.84
C LEU A 120 -4.71 -20.47 3.47
N TRP A 121 -3.90 -19.47 3.79
CA TRP A 121 -4.22 -18.07 3.52
C TRP A 121 -4.25 -17.76 2.03
N ASP A 122 -3.32 -18.33 1.25
CA ASP A 122 -3.37 -18.25 -0.21
C ASP A 122 -4.66 -18.88 -0.78
N LEU A 123 -5.10 -20.03 -0.25
CA LEU A 123 -6.33 -20.68 -0.70
C LEU A 123 -7.58 -19.88 -0.33
N VAL A 124 -7.60 -19.22 0.84
CA VAL A 124 -8.70 -18.31 1.24
C VAL A 124 -8.76 -17.11 0.30
N PHE A 125 -7.61 -16.50 0.00
CA PHE A 125 -7.53 -15.36 -0.91
C PHE A 125 -7.91 -15.73 -2.35
N PHE A 126 -7.43 -16.87 -2.84
CA PHE A 126 -7.83 -17.44 -4.12
C PHE A 126 -9.34 -17.73 -4.17
N GLY A 127 -9.89 -18.33 -3.12
CA GLY A 127 -11.31 -18.62 -2.97
C GLY A 127 -12.18 -17.37 -3.02
N LEU A 128 -11.74 -16.28 -2.38
CA LEU A 128 -12.38 -14.97 -2.49
C LEU A 128 -12.42 -14.48 -3.95
N GLY A 129 -11.32 -14.65 -4.69
CA GLY A 129 -11.24 -14.32 -6.11
C GLY A 129 -12.24 -15.11 -6.97
N ILE A 130 -12.28 -16.43 -6.79
CA ILE A 130 -13.24 -17.31 -7.50
C ILE A 130 -14.68 -16.94 -7.16
N ALA A 131 -14.99 -16.67 -5.89
CA ALA A 131 -16.32 -16.24 -5.46
C ALA A 131 -16.72 -14.92 -6.12
N ALA A 132 -15.84 -13.93 -6.16
CA ALA A 132 -16.09 -12.64 -6.81
C ALA A 132 -16.33 -12.80 -8.33
N ILE A 133 -15.54 -13.64 -9.01
CA ILE A 133 -15.74 -13.96 -10.43
C ILE A 133 -17.10 -14.64 -10.66
N ALA A 134 -17.44 -15.67 -9.87
CA ALA A 134 -18.69 -16.40 -9.99
C ALA A 134 -19.91 -15.48 -9.79
N LEU A 135 -19.83 -14.62 -8.77
CA LEU A 135 -20.85 -13.62 -8.46
C LEU A 135 -21.00 -12.60 -9.59
N GLY A 136 -19.89 -12.06 -10.08
CA GLY A 136 -19.86 -11.14 -11.21
C GLY A 136 -20.42 -11.78 -12.49
N TRP A 137 -20.09 -13.05 -12.74
CA TRP A 137 -20.62 -13.82 -13.87
C TRP A 137 -22.13 -13.99 -13.77
N ALA A 138 -22.66 -14.41 -12.62
CA ALA A 138 -24.10 -14.57 -12.40
C ALA A 138 -24.85 -13.24 -12.62
N TRP A 139 -24.25 -12.12 -12.23
CA TRP A 139 -24.87 -10.81 -12.28
C TRP A 139 -24.65 -10.03 -13.57
N ARG A 140 -23.70 -10.42 -14.43
CA ARG A 140 -23.33 -9.65 -15.65
C ARG A 140 -24.49 -9.37 -16.61
N ARG A 141 -25.56 -10.16 -16.56
CA ARG A 141 -26.77 -10.00 -17.39
C ARG A 141 -27.95 -9.33 -16.68
N ARG A 142 -27.89 -9.16 -15.35
CA ARG A 142 -29.03 -8.75 -14.50
C ARG A 142 -28.73 -7.56 -13.58
N ALA A 143 -27.47 -7.18 -13.41
CA ALA A 143 -27.08 -6.23 -12.37
C ALA A 143 -27.57 -4.81 -12.63
N PRO A 144 -28.07 -4.10 -11.58
CA PRO A 144 -28.16 -2.67 -11.61
C PRO A 144 -26.75 -2.12 -11.71
N ALA A 145 -26.50 -1.35 -12.74
CA ALA A 145 -25.18 -0.79 -12.90
C ALA A 145 -24.96 0.31 -11.83
N LEU A 146 -23.73 0.46 -11.33
CA LEU A 146 -23.46 1.37 -10.21
C LEU A 146 -23.71 2.83 -10.65
N PRO A 147 -24.43 3.64 -9.85
CA PRO A 147 -24.49 5.08 -10.07
C PRO A 147 -23.07 5.63 -10.07
N ARG A 148 -22.76 6.58 -10.96
CA ARG A 148 -21.41 7.16 -11.07
C ARG A 148 -20.86 7.62 -9.73
N GLY A 149 -21.66 8.28 -8.90
CA GLY A 149 -21.22 8.76 -7.59
C GLY A 149 -20.72 7.65 -6.66
N VAL A 150 -21.39 6.49 -6.62
CA VAL A 150 -20.97 5.35 -5.80
C VAL A 150 -19.68 4.73 -6.35
N ALA A 151 -19.57 4.61 -7.69
CA ALA A 151 -18.33 4.17 -8.32
C ALA A 151 -17.19 5.14 -8.01
N THR A 152 -17.40 6.46 -8.16
CA THR A 152 -16.42 7.49 -7.83
C THR A 152 -15.98 7.41 -6.37
N VAL A 153 -16.89 7.20 -5.41
CA VAL A 153 -16.51 7.06 -3.99
C VAL A 153 -15.68 5.80 -3.74
N LEU A 154 -16.04 4.65 -4.29
CA LEU A 154 -15.24 3.42 -4.16
C LEU A 154 -13.84 3.57 -4.79
N LEU A 155 -13.76 4.27 -5.93
CA LEU A 155 -12.50 4.59 -6.60
C LEU A 155 -11.64 5.58 -5.79
N LEU A 156 -12.26 6.58 -5.18
CA LEU A 156 -11.58 7.54 -4.31
C LEU A 156 -11.10 6.90 -3.01
N LEU A 157 -11.85 5.95 -2.43
CA LEU A 157 -11.41 5.20 -1.25
C LEU A 157 -10.21 4.30 -1.56
N GLY A 158 -10.19 3.65 -2.73
CA GLY A 158 -9.00 2.95 -3.23
C GLY A 158 -7.82 3.89 -3.51
N ALA A 159 -8.08 5.11 -3.97
CA ALA A 159 -7.04 6.10 -4.24
C ALA A 159 -6.51 6.82 -2.98
N ALA A 160 -7.31 6.95 -1.92
CA ALA A 160 -6.99 7.70 -0.70
C ALA A 160 -6.12 6.94 0.31
N GLY A 161 -5.99 5.62 0.17
CA GLY A 161 -5.12 4.82 1.06
C GLY A 161 -3.64 5.24 1.03
N ALA A 162 -3.20 5.87 -0.06
CA ALA A 162 -1.83 6.35 -0.22
C ALA A 162 -1.56 7.77 0.36
N ALA A 163 -2.57 8.47 0.90
CA ALA A 163 -2.45 9.89 1.22
C ALA A 163 -2.70 10.25 2.70
N LEU A 164 -2.87 9.26 3.58
CA LEU A 164 -2.96 9.55 5.01
C LEU A 164 -1.53 9.61 5.57
N PRO A 165 -1.06 10.78 6.07
CA PRO A 165 0.22 10.85 6.75
C PRO A 165 0.22 9.85 7.90
N ALA A 166 1.31 9.09 8.04
CA ALA A 166 1.49 8.18 9.16
C ALA A 166 1.17 8.92 10.47
N ARG A 167 0.09 8.50 11.14
CA ARG A 167 -0.29 9.07 12.44
C ARG A 167 0.62 8.45 13.48
N GLY A 168 1.74 9.11 13.76
CA GLY A 168 2.72 8.66 14.74
C GLY A 168 3.81 9.70 15.00
N PRO A 169 4.63 9.50 16.04
CA PRO A 169 5.79 10.34 16.29
C PRO A 169 6.77 10.27 15.11
N ALA A 170 7.37 11.40 14.75
CA ALA A 170 8.43 11.46 13.76
C ALA A 170 9.69 10.80 14.33
N LEU A 171 10.22 9.79 13.63
CA LEU A 171 11.52 9.19 13.96
C LEU A 171 12.63 10.06 13.36
N VAL A 172 13.49 10.62 14.21
CA VAL A 172 14.62 11.46 13.79
C VAL A 172 15.92 10.87 14.30
N ALA A 173 16.87 10.67 13.39
CA ALA A 173 18.19 10.15 13.69
C ALA A 173 19.22 11.29 13.81
N PHE A 174 20.06 11.23 14.84
CA PHE A 174 21.15 12.17 15.09
C PHE A 174 22.48 11.42 15.18
N THR A 175 23.55 12.02 14.67
CA THR A 175 24.90 11.57 15.00
C THR A 175 25.28 12.17 16.35
N LEU A 176 25.36 11.33 17.38
CA LEU A 176 25.62 11.76 18.75
C LEU A 176 26.32 10.63 19.55
N PRO A 177 27.32 10.95 20.41
CA PRO A 177 27.88 9.96 21.31
C PRO A 177 26.80 9.29 22.16
N ALA A 178 26.85 7.96 22.29
CA ALA A 178 25.81 7.18 22.98
C ALA A 178 25.55 7.65 24.43
N GLY A 179 26.58 8.15 25.12
CA GLY A 179 26.46 8.70 26.47
C GLY A 179 25.60 9.97 26.58
N GLN A 180 25.35 10.67 25.47
CA GLN A 180 24.52 11.89 25.43
C GLN A 180 23.08 11.60 24.97
N ALA A 181 22.78 10.37 24.53
CA ALA A 181 21.46 9.99 24.03
C ALA A 181 20.34 10.15 25.09
N PRO A 182 20.53 9.74 26.37
CA PRO A 182 19.51 9.95 27.40
C PRO A 182 19.24 11.43 27.68
N LEU A 183 20.29 12.27 27.62
CA LEU A 183 20.15 13.71 27.82
C LEU A 183 19.34 14.36 26.70
N LEU A 184 19.63 14.00 25.44
CA LEU A 184 18.86 14.48 24.30
C LEU A 184 17.39 14.05 24.39
N ALA A 185 17.12 12.80 24.75
CA ALA A 185 15.77 12.27 24.92
C ALA A 185 14.95 13.06 25.96
N VAL A 186 15.56 13.38 27.11
CA VAL A 186 14.92 14.17 28.18
C VAL A 186 14.68 15.62 27.77
N LEU A 187 15.67 16.29 27.16
CA LEU A 187 15.53 17.68 26.72
C LEU A 187 14.46 17.82 25.63
N ALA A 188 14.43 16.86 24.71
CA ALA A 188 13.47 16.79 23.62
C ALA A 188 12.09 16.31 24.06
N ASP A 189 11.96 15.67 25.24
CA ASP A 189 10.77 14.95 25.67
C ASP A 189 10.27 13.97 24.61
N ALA A 190 11.24 13.22 24.07
CA ALA A 190 11.05 12.28 23.00
C ALA A 190 11.64 10.94 23.43
N PRO A 191 10.88 9.83 23.41
CA PRO A 191 11.41 8.53 23.75
C PRO A 191 12.52 8.10 22.78
N LEU A 192 13.55 7.46 23.35
CA LEU A 192 14.60 6.80 22.61
C LEU A 192 14.00 5.59 21.87
N ALA A 193 14.06 5.61 20.55
CA ALA A 193 13.56 4.55 19.68
C ALA A 193 14.67 3.60 19.22
N GLY A 194 15.94 4.03 19.26
CA GLY A 194 17.08 3.20 18.88
C GLY A 194 18.43 3.87 19.17
N LEU A 195 19.46 3.04 19.38
CA LEU A 195 20.82 3.46 19.68
C LEU A 195 21.82 2.44 19.12
N GLY A 196 22.79 2.89 18.32
CA GLY A 196 23.84 2.03 17.77
C GLY A 196 24.79 2.81 16.85
N ASP A 197 26.07 2.42 16.81
CA ASP A 197 27.08 2.97 15.88
C ASP A 197 27.18 4.51 15.84
N GLY A 198 26.99 5.17 16.99
CA GLY A 198 27.02 6.63 17.11
C GLY A 198 25.76 7.33 16.55
N ILE A 199 24.72 6.57 16.22
CA ILE A 199 23.40 7.06 15.79
C ILE A 199 22.42 6.91 16.95
N VAL A 200 21.66 7.98 17.19
CA VAL A 200 20.58 8.06 18.17
C VAL A 200 19.27 8.32 17.44
N ILE A 201 18.27 7.47 17.62
CA ILE A 201 16.94 7.63 17.01
C ILE A 201 15.93 8.01 18.11
N LEU A 202 15.23 9.12 17.92
CA LEU A 202 14.19 9.62 18.83
C LEU A 202 12.84 9.67 18.12
N ALA A 203 11.79 9.24 18.82
CA ALA A 203 10.42 9.32 18.35
C ALA A 203 9.76 10.58 18.92
N ALA A 204 9.69 11.66 18.13
CA ALA A 204 9.20 12.96 18.58
C ALA A 204 7.84 13.33 17.99
N THR A 205 6.91 13.74 18.83
CA THR A 205 5.68 14.41 18.42
C THR A 205 5.86 15.92 18.23
N ASP A 206 6.82 16.52 18.96
CA ASP A 206 7.26 17.92 18.79
C ASP A 206 8.68 17.98 18.19
N THR A 207 8.74 18.04 16.87
CA THR A 207 10.00 18.11 16.11
C THR A 207 10.75 19.42 16.33
N ALA A 208 10.07 20.51 16.69
CA ALA A 208 10.71 21.80 16.96
C ALA A 208 11.46 21.79 18.29
N ARG A 209 10.89 21.18 19.33
CA ARG A 209 11.56 20.96 20.62
C ARG A 209 12.76 20.03 20.47
N LEU A 210 12.59 18.92 19.75
CA LEU A 210 13.69 18.02 19.43
C LEU A 210 14.85 18.75 18.73
N ARG A 211 14.55 19.58 17.73
CA ARG A 211 15.55 20.35 16.99
C ARG A 211 16.33 21.30 17.89
N ARG A 212 15.64 22.03 18.79
CA ARG A 212 16.31 22.93 19.75
C ARG A 212 17.23 22.17 20.71
N ALA A 213 16.77 21.04 21.23
CA ALA A 213 17.54 20.19 22.12
C ALA A 213 18.78 19.60 21.42
N ALA A 214 18.62 19.14 20.16
CA ALA A 214 19.71 18.64 19.34
C ALA A 214 20.78 19.72 19.09
N TYR A 215 20.37 20.94 18.70
CA TYR A 215 21.29 22.07 18.51
C TYR A 215 22.05 22.42 19.80
N ALA A 216 21.37 22.41 20.95
CA ALA A 216 22.02 22.70 22.24
C ALA A 216 23.11 21.70 22.62
N LEU A 217 23.01 20.45 22.13
CA LEU A 217 24.00 19.39 22.35
C LEU A 217 25.02 19.26 21.20
N GLY A 218 24.97 20.13 20.18
CA GLY A 218 25.80 19.99 18.98
C GLY A 218 25.49 18.75 18.15
N ALA A 219 24.30 18.15 18.33
CA ALA A 219 23.86 16.97 17.60
C ALA A 219 23.43 17.37 16.19
N ALA A 220 24.07 16.79 15.17
CA ALA A 220 23.65 16.98 13.78
C ALA A 220 22.64 15.88 13.38
N PRO A 221 21.54 16.23 12.68
CA PRO A 221 20.67 15.22 12.11
C PRO A 221 21.46 14.41 11.05
N VAL A 222 21.23 13.09 11.03
CA VAL A 222 21.83 12.24 10.00
C VAL A 222 21.30 12.68 8.63
N PRO A 223 22.17 13.00 7.65
CA PRO A 223 21.73 13.36 6.32
C PRO A 223 20.86 12.24 5.75
N VAL A 224 19.62 12.57 5.41
CA VAL A 224 18.75 11.62 4.70
C VAL A 224 19.22 11.61 3.24
N PRO A 225 19.51 10.43 2.65
CA PRO A 225 19.79 10.38 1.21
C PRO A 225 18.58 10.93 0.45
N PRO A 226 18.78 11.73 -0.60
CA PRO A 226 17.68 12.30 -1.39
C PRO A 226 17.02 11.20 -2.22
N ILE A 227 16.13 10.42 -1.60
CA ILE A 227 15.32 9.42 -2.27
C ILE A 227 13.88 9.94 -2.33
N PRO A 228 13.26 10.06 -3.52
CA PRO A 228 11.86 10.46 -3.64
C PRO A 228 10.96 9.49 -2.86
N GLY A 229 10.06 10.01 -2.03
CA GLY A 229 9.01 9.21 -1.37
C GLY A 229 9.08 9.12 0.16
N LEU A 230 10.15 9.60 0.80
CA LEU A 230 10.09 9.84 2.25
C LEU A 230 9.47 11.22 2.53
N CYS A 231 8.26 11.24 3.08
CA CYS A 231 7.80 12.33 3.93
C CYS A 231 8.57 12.29 5.26
N LEU A 232 9.90 12.45 5.21
CA LEU A 232 10.64 12.89 6.38
C LEU A 232 10.65 14.40 6.33
N THR A 233 10.03 15.03 7.33
CA THR A 233 10.25 16.44 7.60
C THR A 233 11.74 16.67 7.72
N ARG A 234 12.34 17.33 6.72
CA ARG A 234 13.62 18.00 6.90
C ARG A 234 13.42 18.95 8.09
N LEU A 235 14.20 18.77 9.15
CA LEU A 235 14.24 19.71 10.26
C LEU A 235 14.82 21.06 9.83
#